data_AF-A0A0N4YVL4-F1
#
_entry.id   AF-A0A0N4YVL4-F1
#
_cell.length_a   1.000
_cell.length_b   1.000
_cell.length_c   1.000
_cell.angle_alpha   90.00
_cell.angle_beta   90.00
_cell.angle_gamma   90.00
#
_symmetry.space_group_name_H-M   'P 1'
#
loop_
_entity.id
_entity.type
_entity.pdbx_description
1 polymer ?
#
loop_
_entity_poly.entity_id
_entity_poly.type
_entity_poly.pdbx_seq_one_letter_code
_entity_poly.pdbx_strand_id
1 'polypeptide(L)'
;MIVLSMPFRPLVFIDYTIIANWPSDKMTREDVTIDLVIQAPYNELKDLLSEGQFPNAVRQKLVKALRNLIDDILEADRVLLHIHAFNTDPVYYRIPAGVSTKIPIFTIEDETKEMSVFVGVEKENVKTFVGFWSSLCQLNEKSWQKWVHMHAERVVLRSSNLMFNMFGLKSHTKIDCHVAEDKLHDLLREQSSFCLVQRQTYVTFVYGKNSDVPVYFYMIKVTLEAPCLILRTAFLGGISSIERRNVVDAWRRRLLDLRVTVDGKETEALSVIRRPLERIMVRYRSIPKDLLTIVRVREDEAMEDPKLLILHNAISKYLECRRRIWNLPQLNNGNDRTTRATAEYILSVLMQRRLQEGFRVAWTHEGIVGFCRQVIVQSGPALQQYVLFPPTKAGLKFSFDRERLPSLSETWPLQGGRLTQSPTHSLYRNSSRAHQSSILGQLNAIKRLQAEYGEQLGRVSDNRPLALIAESWSEPCAVCESKVVQVGKPIV
;
A
#
# COMPACT_ATOMS: atom_id res chain seq x y z
N MET A 1 9.04 39.75 -18.34
CA MET A 1 9.56 38.81 -19.35
C MET A 1 10.53 37.84 -18.68
N ILE A 2 10.19 36.56 -18.66
CA ILE A 2 11.06 35.48 -18.17
C ILE A 2 11.41 34.63 -19.38
N VAL A 3 12.69 34.48 -19.68
CA VAL A 3 13.17 33.63 -20.78
C VAL A 3 13.86 32.41 -20.16
N LEU A 4 13.36 31.23 -20.49
CA LEU A 4 13.95 29.95 -20.10
C LEU A 4 14.53 29.29 -21.36
N SER A 5 15.85 29.25 -21.47
CA SER A 5 16.54 28.57 -22.57
C SER A 5 17.03 27.21 -22.12
N MET A 6 16.65 26.16 -22.84
CA MET A 6 17.09 24.79 -22.60
C MET A 6 17.99 24.33 -23.76
N PRO A 7 19.27 24.01 -23.50
CA PRO A 7 20.13 23.40 -24.50
C PRO A 7 19.72 21.93 -24.69
N PHE A 8 19.35 21.54 -25.91
CA PHE A 8 19.04 20.14 -26.24
C PHE A 8 20.30 19.38 -26.67
N ARG A 9 21.13 20.02 -27.50
CA ARG A 9 22.43 19.53 -27.98
C ARG A 9 23.28 20.72 -28.48
N PRO A 10 24.55 20.52 -28.85
CA PRO A 10 25.34 21.61 -29.42
C PRO A 10 24.61 22.27 -30.58
N LEU A 11 24.50 23.60 -30.53
CA LEU A 11 23.84 24.45 -31.53
C LEU A 11 22.31 24.28 -31.66
N VAL A 12 21.66 23.47 -30.83
CA VAL A 12 20.19 23.35 -30.80
C VAL A 12 19.65 23.73 -29.44
N PHE A 13 18.90 24.83 -29.43
CA PHE A 13 18.31 25.44 -28.25
C PHE A 13 16.80 25.49 -28.40
N ILE A 14 16.12 25.29 -27.28
CA ILE A 14 14.68 25.47 -27.15
C ILE A 14 14.48 26.60 -26.17
N ASP A 15 14.02 27.73 -26.67
CA ASP A 15 13.74 28.92 -25.88
C ASP A 15 12.25 28.97 -25.58
N TYR A 16 11.92 28.92 -24.30
CA TYR A 16 10.57 29.09 -23.78
C TYR A 16 10.46 30.46 -23.13
N THR A 17 9.81 31.40 -23.81
CA THR A 17 9.68 32.79 -23.37
C THR A 17 8.29 33.05 -22.83
N ILE A 18 8.21 33.48 -21.57
CA ILE A 18 6.98 33.86 -20.91
C ILE A 18 6.95 35.39 -20.76
N ILE A 19 5.97 36.01 -21.40
CA ILE A 19 5.71 37.44 -21.31
C ILE A 19 4.42 37.63 -20.52
N ALA A 20 4.55 38.25 -19.36
CA ALA A 20 3.44 38.63 -18.49
C ALA A 20 3.62 40.08 -18.08
N ASN A 21 2.50 40.77 -17.85
CA ASN A 21 2.51 42.11 -17.28
C ASN A 21 2.97 42.03 -15.82
N TRP A 22 3.76 43.03 -15.39
CA TRP A 22 4.25 43.12 -14.02
C TRP A 22 4.18 44.58 -13.56
N PRO A 23 3.70 44.87 -12.34
CA PRO A 23 3.30 43.94 -11.28
C PRO A 23 1.96 43.26 -11.56
N SER A 24 1.89 41.96 -11.32
CA SER A 24 0.66 41.19 -11.47
C SER A 24 -0.24 41.42 -10.26
N ASP A 25 -1.47 41.91 -10.48
CA ASP A 25 -2.47 41.95 -9.41
C ASP A 25 -2.97 40.53 -9.13
N LYS A 26 -2.77 40.05 -7.89
CA LYS A 26 -3.17 38.70 -7.46
C LYS A 26 -4.68 38.46 -7.58
N MET A 27 -5.48 39.52 -7.70
CA MET A 27 -6.93 39.44 -7.81
C MET A 27 -7.44 39.38 -9.25
N THR A 28 -6.61 39.74 -10.25
CA THR A 28 -7.02 39.77 -11.66
C THR A 28 -6.19 38.81 -12.49
N ARG A 29 -6.85 38.11 -13.42
CA ARG A 29 -6.15 37.31 -14.42
C ARG A 29 -5.58 38.23 -15.48
N GLU A 30 -4.28 38.18 -15.63
CA GLU A 30 -3.58 38.85 -16.71
C GLU A 30 -3.27 37.85 -17.81
N ASP A 31 -3.39 38.31 -19.06
CA ASP A 31 -3.02 37.52 -20.20
C ASP A 31 -1.50 37.31 -20.21
N VAL A 32 -1.10 36.06 -20.38
CA VAL A 32 0.30 35.65 -20.49
C VAL A 32 0.53 35.17 -21.91
N THR A 33 1.51 35.74 -22.59
CA THR A 33 1.96 35.27 -23.90
C THR A 33 3.12 34.32 -23.70
N ILE A 34 3.02 33.14 -24.33
CA ILE A 34 4.03 32.08 -24.26
C ILE A 34 4.54 31.85 -25.68
N ASP A 35 5.83 32.08 -25.89
CA ASP A 35 6.51 31.83 -27.15
C ASP A 35 7.48 30.66 -26.99
N LEU A 36 7.29 29.62 -27.80
CA LEU A 36 8.22 28.50 -27.92
C LEU A 36 9.02 28.65 -29.22
N VAL A 37 10.31 28.95 -29.09
CA VAL A 37 11.22 29.18 -30.23
C VAL A 37 12.29 28.10 -30.25
N ILE A 38 12.49 27.48 -31.42
CA ILE A 38 13.53 26.47 -31.62
C ILE A 38 14.63 27.10 -32.46
N GLN A 39 15.82 27.22 -31.88
CA GLN A 39 17.01 27.67 -32.59
C GLN A 39 17.86 26.47 -32.94
N ALA A 40 18.05 26.20 -34.23
CA ALA A 40 18.86 25.09 -34.70
C ALA A 40 19.42 25.38 -36.11
N PRO A 41 20.51 24.71 -36.51
CA PRO A 41 21.01 24.80 -37.88
C PRO A 41 19.97 24.30 -38.89
N TYR A 42 20.02 24.81 -40.12
CA TYR A 42 18.99 24.56 -41.13
C TYR A 42 18.70 23.07 -41.41
N ASN A 43 19.74 22.24 -41.45
CA ASN A 43 19.60 20.79 -41.66
C ASN A 43 18.78 20.12 -40.56
N GLU A 44 18.92 20.57 -39.31
CA GLU A 44 18.21 20.02 -38.16
C GLU A 44 16.75 20.51 -38.08
N LEU A 45 16.50 21.77 -38.42
CA LEU A 45 15.13 22.29 -38.57
C LEU A 45 14.39 21.59 -39.71
N LYS A 46 15.07 21.38 -40.84
CA LYS A 46 14.53 20.62 -41.96
C LYS A 46 14.19 19.18 -41.56
N ASP A 47 15.02 18.56 -40.73
CA ASP A 47 14.78 17.20 -40.22
C ASP A 47 13.61 17.15 -39.22
N LEU A 48 13.46 18.17 -38.38
CA LEU A 48 12.31 18.30 -37.49
C LEU A 48 11.00 18.41 -38.28
N LEU A 49 10.97 19.24 -39.33
CA LEU A 49 9.78 19.52 -40.13
C LEU A 49 9.44 18.42 -41.16
N SER A 50 10.36 17.51 -41.46
CA SER A 50 10.13 16.45 -42.46
C SER A 50 9.54 15.19 -41.82
N GLU A 51 8.38 14.75 -42.28
CA GLU A 51 7.69 13.55 -41.76
C GLU A 51 8.33 12.21 -42.18
N GLY A 52 9.45 12.24 -42.90
CA GLY A 52 10.10 11.06 -43.47
C GLY A 52 10.80 10.15 -42.44
N GLN A 53 10.90 8.87 -42.76
CA GLN A 53 11.83 7.95 -42.07
C GLN A 53 13.24 8.13 -42.65
N PHE A 54 14.19 8.44 -41.78
CA PHE A 54 15.59 8.58 -42.14
C PHE A 54 16.28 7.20 -42.14
N PRO A 55 17.15 6.92 -43.12
CA PRO A 55 17.88 5.64 -43.19
C PRO A 55 18.87 5.46 -42.02
N ASN A 56 19.32 6.55 -41.39
CA ASN A 56 20.18 6.50 -40.22
C ASN A 56 19.34 6.39 -38.93
N ALA A 57 19.42 5.24 -38.26
CA ALA A 57 18.70 4.95 -37.02
C ALA A 57 19.02 5.94 -35.87
N VAL A 58 20.26 6.43 -35.79
CA VAL A 58 20.66 7.42 -34.77
C VAL A 58 19.98 8.76 -35.05
N ARG A 59 20.01 9.21 -36.31
CA ARG A 59 19.34 10.44 -36.75
C ARG A 59 17.83 10.36 -36.53
N GLN A 60 17.20 9.24 -36.88
CA GLN A 60 15.77 9.02 -36.63
C GLN A 60 15.44 9.08 -35.13
N LYS A 61 16.26 8.47 -34.27
CA LYS A 61 16.05 8.48 -32.83
C LYS A 61 16.16 9.90 -32.26
N LEU A 62 17.08 10.71 -32.76
CA LEU A 62 17.26 12.10 -32.34
C LEU A 62 16.06 12.97 -32.72
N VAL A 63 15.60 12.88 -33.98
CA VAL A 63 14.42 13.63 -34.43
C VAL A 63 13.18 13.23 -33.63
N LYS A 64 12.97 11.93 -33.41
CA LYS A 64 11.88 11.43 -32.55
C LYS A 64 11.99 11.96 -31.12
N ALA A 65 13.19 11.96 -30.53
CA ALA A 65 13.40 12.47 -29.18
C ALA A 65 13.09 13.96 -29.06
N LEU A 66 13.48 14.76 -30.06
CA LEU A 66 13.18 16.19 -30.09
C LEU A 66 11.68 16.47 -30.27
N ARG A 67 11.00 15.74 -31.16
CA ARG A 67 9.54 15.84 -31.33
C ARG A 67 8.81 15.47 -30.05
N ASN A 68 9.14 14.33 -29.45
CA ASN A 68 8.55 13.90 -28.19
C ASN A 68 8.74 14.94 -27.08
N LEU A 69 9.91 15.61 -27.03
CA LEU A 69 10.15 16.65 -26.05
C LEU A 69 9.28 17.90 -26.29
N ILE A 70 9.07 18.29 -27.55
CA ILE A 70 8.16 19.40 -27.89
C ILE A 70 6.72 19.02 -27.54
N ASP A 71 6.29 17.81 -27.91
CA ASP A 71 4.96 17.28 -27.59
C ASP A 71 4.75 17.22 -26.07
N ASP A 72 5.77 16.83 -25.29
CA ASP A 72 5.75 16.82 -23.83
C ASP A 72 5.57 18.24 -23.25
N ILE A 73 6.20 19.26 -23.84
CA ILE A 73 6.04 20.68 -23.44
C ILE A 73 4.63 21.19 -23.79
N LEU A 74 4.13 20.86 -24.98
CA LEU A 74 2.79 21.28 -25.39
C LEU A 74 1.70 20.58 -24.58
N GLU A 75 1.86 19.29 -24.26
CA GLU A 75 0.96 18.56 -23.38
C GLU A 75 0.98 19.15 -21.96
N ALA A 76 2.17 19.48 -21.44
CA ALA A 76 2.34 20.17 -20.18
C ALA A 76 1.54 21.48 -20.11
N ASP A 77 1.68 22.34 -21.12
CA ASP A 77 0.97 23.62 -21.19
C ASP A 77 -0.54 23.43 -21.29
N ARG A 78 -1.01 22.46 -22.10
CA ARG A 78 -2.44 22.11 -22.18
C ARG A 78 -3.01 21.70 -20.83
N VAL A 79 -2.29 20.87 -20.07
CA VAL A 79 -2.72 20.44 -18.73
C VAL A 79 -2.73 21.61 -17.75
N LEU A 80 -1.72 22.48 -17.80
CA LEU A 80 -1.64 23.65 -16.92
C LEU A 80 -2.78 24.64 -17.21
N LEU A 81 -3.03 24.96 -18.48
CA LEU A 81 -4.14 25.80 -18.92
C LEU A 81 -5.48 25.19 -18.48
N HIS A 82 -5.65 23.87 -18.64
CA HIS A 82 -6.86 23.17 -18.21
C HIS A 82 -7.08 23.29 -16.70
N ILE A 83 -6.06 23.00 -15.88
CA ILE A 83 -6.15 23.13 -14.43
C ILE A 83 -6.50 24.56 -14.01
N HIS A 84 -5.88 25.54 -14.64
CA HIS A 84 -6.14 26.95 -14.37
C HIS A 84 -7.45 27.46 -15.00
N ALA A 85 -8.09 26.76 -15.92
CA ALA A 85 -9.40 27.19 -16.45
C ALA A 85 -10.52 27.14 -15.40
N PHE A 86 -10.33 26.45 -14.26
CA PHE A 86 -11.35 26.25 -13.23
C PHE A 86 -12.16 27.49 -12.81
N ASN A 87 -11.51 28.65 -12.66
CA ASN A 87 -12.15 29.89 -12.22
C ASN A 87 -12.36 30.91 -13.35
N THR A 88 -12.22 30.53 -14.63
CA THR A 88 -12.63 31.41 -15.75
C THR A 88 -14.14 31.43 -15.92
N ASP A 89 -14.78 30.25 -15.86
CA ASP A 89 -16.19 30.07 -16.17
C ASP A 89 -16.94 29.48 -14.97
N PRO A 90 -18.05 30.09 -14.52
CA PRO A 90 -19.00 29.49 -13.58
C PRO A 90 -19.38 28.04 -13.86
N VAL A 91 -19.38 27.63 -15.13
CA VAL A 91 -19.74 26.27 -15.54
C VAL A 91 -18.80 25.22 -14.97
N TYR A 92 -17.53 25.54 -14.65
CA TYR A 92 -16.57 24.57 -14.10
C TYR A 92 -16.69 24.35 -12.59
N TYR A 93 -17.25 25.32 -11.85
CA TYR A 93 -17.33 25.27 -10.39
C TYR A 93 -18.76 25.28 -9.83
N ARG A 94 -19.78 25.62 -10.62
CA ARG A 94 -21.18 25.47 -10.19
C ARG A 94 -21.62 24.02 -10.33
N ILE A 95 -21.81 23.36 -9.19
CA ILE A 95 -22.24 21.95 -9.12
C ILE A 95 -23.66 21.83 -9.70
N PRO A 96 -23.87 21.07 -10.79
CA PRO A 96 -25.20 20.90 -11.38
C PRO A 96 -26.17 20.12 -10.47
N ALA A 97 -27.48 20.37 -10.63
CA ALA A 97 -28.56 19.81 -9.79
C ALA A 97 -28.76 18.27 -9.83
N GLY A 98 -27.83 17.50 -10.41
CA GLY A 98 -27.81 16.02 -10.37
C GLY A 98 -26.53 15.44 -9.75
N VAL A 99 -25.54 16.29 -9.48
CA VAL A 99 -24.27 15.89 -8.85
C VAL A 99 -24.40 16.13 -7.35
N SER A 100 -24.50 15.04 -6.59
CA SER A 100 -24.56 15.07 -5.13
C SER A 100 -23.33 14.36 -4.56
N THR A 101 -23.02 14.60 -3.29
CA THR A 101 -22.02 13.80 -2.56
C THR A 101 -22.34 12.30 -2.63
N LYS A 102 -23.62 11.92 -2.74
CA LYS A 102 -24.07 10.53 -2.79
C LYS A 102 -24.01 9.87 -4.18
N ILE A 103 -23.98 10.65 -5.26
CA ILE A 103 -24.05 10.13 -6.63
C ILE A 103 -22.73 10.47 -7.33
N PRO A 104 -21.88 9.47 -7.65
CA PRO A 104 -20.65 9.73 -8.40
C PRO A 104 -20.98 10.19 -9.82
N ILE A 105 -20.12 11.04 -10.38
CA ILE A 105 -20.25 11.48 -11.78
C ILE A 105 -19.85 10.35 -12.75
N PHE A 106 -18.84 9.58 -12.35
CA PHE A 106 -18.24 8.52 -13.15
C PHE A 106 -18.32 7.18 -12.41
N THR A 107 -18.69 6.15 -13.16
CA THR A 107 -18.55 4.75 -12.78
C THR A 107 -17.41 4.15 -13.59
N ILE A 108 -16.51 3.44 -12.92
CA ILE A 108 -15.49 2.63 -13.61
C ILE A 108 -16.08 1.23 -13.69
N GLU A 109 -16.24 0.71 -14.90
CA GLU A 109 -16.62 -0.69 -15.08
C GLU A 109 -15.42 -1.59 -14.74
N ASP A 110 -15.61 -2.53 -13.81
CA ASP A 110 -14.54 -3.37 -13.26
C ASP A 110 -13.87 -4.28 -14.32
N GLU A 111 -14.53 -4.54 -15.44
CA GLU A 111 -14.02 -5.43 -16.50
C GLU A 111 -13.15 -4.71 -17.55
N THR A 112 -13.50 -3.47 -17.90
CA THR A 112 -12.82 -2.70 -18.97
C THR A 112 -11.91 -1.60 -18.43
N LYS A 113 -12.07 -1.22 -17.14
CA LYS A 113 -11.52 0.01 -16.56
C LYS A 113 -11.92 1.28 -17.33
N GLU A 114 -12.97 1.20 -18.16
CA GLU A 114 -13.50 2.35 -18.87
C GLU A 114 -14.42 3.16 -17.96
N MET A 115 -14.38 4.48 -18.15
CA MET A 115 -15.08 5.44 -17.32
C MET A 115 -16.39 5.84 -17.99
N SER A 116 -17.51 5.33 -17.48
CA SER A 116 -18.85 5.68 -17.96
C SER A 116 -19.44 6.82 -17.12
N VAL A 117 -20.14 7.75 -17.77
CA VAL A 117 -20.81 8.87 -17.10
C VAL A 117 -22.15 8.38 -16.57
N PHE A 118 -22.36 8.44 -15.26
CA PHE A 118 -23.62 8.03 -14.64
C PHE A 118 -24.72 9.09 -14.76
N VAL A 119 -24.34 10.36 -14.92
CA VAL A 119 -25.32 11.45 -15.00
C VAL A 119 -26.08 11.34 -16.33
N GLY A 120 -27.40 11.15 -16.27
CA GLY A 120 -28.29 11.33 -17.41
C GLY A 120 -28.29 12.80 -17.82
N VAL A 121 -27.43 13.17 -18.77
CA VAL A 121 -27.20 14.57 -19.14
C VAL A 121 -27.80 14.89 -20.52
N GLU A 122 -28.97 15.53 -20.50
CA GLU A 122 -29.52 16.21 -21.69
C GLU A 122 -29.05 17.67 -21.83
N LYS A 123 -28.50 18.30 -20.77
CA LYS A 123 -28.11 19.73 -20.77
C LYS A 123 -26.62 19.94 -21.10
N GLU A 124 -26.34 20.82 -22.04
CA GLU A 124 -25.00 21.13 -22.56
C GLU A 124 -24.00 21.60 -21.47
N ASN A 125 -24.44 22.45 -20.54
CA ASN A 125 -23.61 22.95 -19.42
C ASN A 125 -23.11 21.84 -18.47
N VAL A 126 -23.85 20.74 -18.38
CA VAL A 126 -23.42 19.61 -17.53
C VAL A 126 -22.40 18.76 -18.28
N LYS A 127 -22.48 18.68 -19.62
CA LYS A 127 -21.48 17.99 -20.45
C LYS A 127 -20.13 18.70 -20.38
N THR A 128 -20.11 20.03 -20.41
CA THR A 128 -18.87 20.82 -20.27
C THR A 128 -18.26 20.69 -18.88
N PHE A 129 -19.07 20.72 -17.81
CA PHE A 129 -18.61 20.44 -16.44
C PHE A 129 -18.01 19.03 -16.32
N VAL A 130 -18.73 18.00 -16.79
CA VAL A 130 -18.25 16.60 -16.76
C VAL A 130 -16.99 16.44 -17.61
N GLY A 131 -16.92 17.06 -18.79
CA GLY A 131 -15.73 17.02 -19.66
C GLY A 131 -14.50 17.61 -18.97
N PHE A 132 -14.67 18.74 -18.28
CA PHE A 132 -13.59 19.37 -17.52
C PHE A 132 -13.01 18.44 -16.46
N TRP A 133 -13.87 17.86 -15.62
CA TRP A 133 -13.44 17.00 -14.53
C TRP A 133 -13.00 15.59 -14.98
N SER A 134 -13.54 15.09 -16.09
CA SER A 134 -13.11 13.83 -16.73
C SER A 134 -11.63 13.90 -17.10
N SER A 135 -11.23 14.98 -17.78
CA SER A 135 -9.84 15.19 -18.16
C SER A 135 -8.92 15.17 -16.94
N LEU A 136 -9.28 15.87 -15.86
CA LEU A 136 -8.51 15.88 -14.60
C LEU A 136 -8.43 14.50 -13.92
N CYS A 137 -9.49 13.70 -14.00
CA CYS A 137 -9.53 12.36 -13.41
C CYS A 137 -8.64 11.36 -14.16
N GLN A 138 -8.58 11.48 -15.49
CA GLN A 138 -7.80 10.62 -16.38
C GLN A 138 -6.29 10.92 -16.36
N LEU A 139 -5.88 12.09 -15.85
CA LEU A 139 -4.46 12.44 -15.77
C LEU A 139 -3.66 11.42 -14.95
N ASN A 140 -2.53 11.01 -15.53
CA ASN A 140 -1.59 10.10 -14.90
C ASN A 140 -0.96 10.70 -13.64
N GLU A 141 -0.64 9.84 -12.66
CA GLU A 141 -0.06 10.28 -11.38
C GLU A 141 1.25 11.06 -11.55
N LYS A 142 2.12 10.61 -12.48
CA LYS A 142 3.40 11.28 -12.76
C LYS A 142 3.20 12.69 -13.31
N SER A 143 2.15 12.90 -14.12
CA SER A 143 1.81 14.22 -14.65
C SER A 143 1.28 15.12 -13.54
N TRP A 144 0.41 14.61 -12.66
CA TRP A 144 -0.03 15.35 -11.47
C TRP A 144 1.15 15.77 -10.58
N GLN A 145 2.11 14.88 -10.31
CA GLN A 145 3.28 15.23 -9.47
C GLN A 145 4.09 16.43 -9.98
N LYS A 146 4.03 16.74 -11.28
CA LYS A 146 4.72 17.90 -11.87
C LYS A 146 3.98 19.22 -11.63
N TRP A 147 2.64 19.20 -11.66
CA TRP A 147 1.81 20.41 -11.73
C TRP A 147 1.09 20.77 -10.42
N VAL A 148 0.91 19.80 -9.53
CA VAL A 148 0.26 20.02 -8.22
C VAL A 148 1.13 19.62 -7.07
N HIS A 149 0.91 20.28 -5.95
CA HIS A 149 1.48 19.84 -4.69
C HIS A 149 0.69 18.65 -4.16
N MET A 150 1.28 17.46 -4.19
CA MET A 150 0.67 16.25 -3.66
C MET A 150 1.14 15.93 -2.26
N HIS A 151 0.19 15.65 -1.37
CA HIS A 151 0.45 15.11 -0.05
C HIS A 151 -0.17 13.71 0.05
N ALA A 152 0.61 12.72 0.50
CA ALA A 152 0.18 11.33 0.58
C ALA A 152 0.10 10.87 2.05
N GLU A 153 -1.12 10.57 2.49
CA GLU A 153 -1.38 9.88 3.76
C GLU A 153 -1.53 8.39 3.50
N ARG A 154 -0.75 7.56 4.20
CA ARG A 154 -0.88 6.10 4.09
C ARG A 154 -1.65 5.57 5.28
N VAL A 155 -2.59 4.70 4.99
CA VAL A 155 -3.56 4.24 5.96
C VAL A 155 -3.65 2.72 5.89
N VAL A 156 -3.70 2.08 7.05
CA VAL A 156 -3.97 0.65 7.18
C VAL A 156 -5.29 0.47 7.91
N LEU A 157 -6.27 -0.11 7.20
CA LEU A 157 -7.60 -0.37 7.71
C LEU A 157 -7.58 -1.45 8.77
N ARG A 158 -8.50 -1.35 9.73
CA ARG A 158 -8.73 -2.38 10.73
C ARG A 158 -9.57 -3.51 10.13
N SER A 159 -9.10 -4.74 10.31
CA SER A 159 -9.87 -5.94 9.98
C SER A 159 -10.98 -6.17 11.01
N SER A 160 -12.19 -6.50 10.54
CA SER A 160 -13.37 -6.76 11.38
C SER A 160 -13.31 -8.16 12.00
N ASN A 161 -12.98 -9.19 11.22
CA ASN A 161 -12.94 -10.57 11.70
C ASN A 161 -11.79 -11.32 11.04
N LEU A 162 -10.80 -11.72 11.84
CA LEU A 162 -9.68 -12.52 11.37
C LEU A 162 -9.97 -13.98 11.70
N MET A 163 -10.30 -14.74 10.66
CA MET A 163 -10.64 -16.15 10.80
C MET A 163 -9.42 -17.00 11.19
N PHE A 164 -9.64 -18.06 11.96
CA PHE A 164 -8.59 -19.00 12.36
C PHE A 164 -8.01 -19.83 11.19
N ASN A 165 -8.67 -19.85 10.03
CA ASN A 165 -8.29 -20.63 8.85
C ASN A 165 -7.44 -19.86 7.82
N MET A 166 -6.90 -18.68 8.19
CA MET A 166 -6.09 -17.85 7.28
C MET A 166 -4.79 -18.50 6.79
N PHE A 167 -4.36 -19.62 7.37
CA PHE A 167 -3.13 -20.34 7.01
C PHE A 167 -3.36 -21.63 6.20
N GLY A 168 -4.61 -21.89 5.80
CA GLY A 168 -5.00 -23.06 5.02
C GLY A 168 -4.42 -23.07 3.61
N LEU A 169 -4.08 -24.26 3.08
CA LEU A 169 -3.78 -24.46 1.66
C LEU A 169 -5.00 -24.07 0.83
N LYS A 170 -4.86 -23.10 -0.08
CA LYS A 170 -5.95 -22.50 -0.89
C LYS A 170 -6.90 -21.54 -0.15
N SER A 171 -6.47 -20.97 0.98
CA SER A 171 -7.21 -19.86 1.59
C SER A 171 -7.13 -18.61 0.72
N HIS A 172 -8.09 -18.44 -0.20
CA HIS A 172 -8.37 -17.17 -0.88
C HIS A 172 -9.16 -16.20 0.01
N THR A 173 -9.15 -16.42 1.33
CA THR A 173 -9.84 -15.58 2.30
C THR A 173 -9.26 -14.17 2.24
N LYS A 174 -9.97 -13.29 1.56
CA LYS A 174 -9.72 -11.85 1.57
C LYS A 174 -9.91 -11.34 2.99
N ILE A 175 -9.02 -10.45 3.42
CA ILE A 175 -9.13 -9.78 4.72
C ILE A 175 -10.40 -8.95 4.71
N ASP A 176 -11.31 -9.25 5.63
CA ASP A 176 -12.52 -8.47 5.73
C ASP A 176 -12.25 -7.12 6.42
N CYS A 177 -12.41 -6.04 5.67
CA CYS A 177 -12.20 -4.67 6.11
C CYS A 177 -13.26 -3.69 5.57
N HIS A 178 -14.36 -4.21 5.01
CA HIS A 178 -15.42 -3.39 4.39
C HIS A 178 -15.98 -2.35 5.37
N VAL A 179 -16.22 -2.71 6.63
CA VAL A 179 -16.78 -1.77 7.63
C VAL A 179 -15.87 -0.55 7.83
N ALA A 180 -14.55 -0.75 7.89
CA ALA A 180 -13.60 0.34 8.05
C ALA A 180 -13.41 1.14 6.76
N GLU A 181 -13.44 0.48 5.61
CA GLU A 181 -13.37 1.10 4.29
C GLU A 181 -14.60 1.98 4.01
N ASP A 182 -15.79 1.47 4.30
CA ASP A 182 -17.07 2.17 4.11
C ASP A 182 -17.10 3.43 4.97
N LYS A 183 -16.75 3.33 6.26
CA LYS A 183 -16.65 4.50 7.14
C LYS A 183 -15.62 5.53 6.66
N LEU A 184 -14.51 5.08 6.08
CA LEU A 184 -13.51 5.99 5.51
C LEU A 184 -14.09 6.74 4.30
N HIS A 185 -14.75 6.03 3.39
CA HIS A 185 -15.36 6.65 2.22
C HIS A 185 -16.55 7.54 2.57
N ASP A 186 -17.31 7.21 3.61
CA ASP A 186 -18.37 8.08 4.12
C ASP A 186 -17.78 9.38 4.70
N LEU A 187 -16.70 9.31 5.47
CA LEU A 187 -15.99 10.50 5.95
C LEU A 187 -15.46 11.36 4.80
N LEU A 188 -14.86 10.73 3.77
CA LEU A 188 -14.38 11.45 2.58
C LEU A 188 -15.53 12.12 1.82
N ARG A 189 -16.68 11.44 1.73
CA ARG A 189 -17.88 11.94 1.07
C ARG A 189 -18.46 13.15 1.80
N GLU A 190 -18.65 13.06 3.12
CA GLU A 190 -19.26 14.11 3.95
C GLU A 190 -18.51 15.45 3.90
N GLN A 191 -17.20 15.38 3.71
CA GLN A 191 -16.33 16.55 3.73
C GLN A 191 -15.96 17.04 2.32
N SER A 192 -16.30 16.26 1.28
CA SER A 192 -16.13 16.65 -0.11
C SER A 192 -17.32 17.46 -0.60
N SER A 193 -17.09 18.35 -1.57
CA SER A 193 -18.17 19.07 -2.24
C SER A 193 -18.97 18.14 -3.16
N PHE A 194 -18.28 17.23 -3.85
CA PHE A 194 -18.90 16.18 -4.66
C PHE A 194 -17.94 15.01 -4.89
N CYS A 195 -18.50 13.87 -5.31
CA CYS A 195 -17.75 12.66 -5.63
C CYS A 195 -17.59 12.52 -7.15
N LEU A 196 -16.35 12.37 -7.63
CA LEU A 196 -16.08 12.13 -9.05
C LEU A 196 -16.27 10.66 -9.38
N VAL A 197 -15.52 9.80 -8.68
CA VAL A 197 -15.56 8.35 -8.85
C VAL A 197 -15.79 7.75 -7.47
N GLN A 198 -16.81 6.90 -7.35
CA GLN A 198 -17.15 6.26 -6.09
C GLN A 198 -15.96 5.46 -5.55
N ARG A 199 -15.70 5.61 -4.24
CA ARG A 199 -14.58 4.95 -3.53
C ARG A 199 -13.18 5.28 -4.06
N GLN A 200 -13.02 6.25 -4.96
CA GLN A 200 -11.72 6.57 -5.54
C GLN A 200 -11.37 8.05 -5.50
N THR A 201 -12.22 8.95 -6.02
CA THR A 201 -11.84 10.35 -6.22
C THR A 201 -12.89 11.31 -5.69
N TYR A 202 -12.46 12.22 -4.81
CA TYR A 202 -13.30 13.20 -4.11
C TYR A 202 -12.77 14.62 -4.36
N VAL A 203 -13.65 15.59 -4.60
CA VAL A 203 -13.27 16.99 -4.86
C VAL A 203 -13.85 17.89 -3.79
N THR A 204 -13.04 18.82 -3.30
CA THR A 204 -13.48 19.81 -2.31
C THR A 204 -13.14 21.21 -2.81
N PHE A 205 -14.15 22.08 -2.81
CA PHE A 205 -14.01 23.50 -3.11
C PHE A 205 -13.74 24.28 -1.84
N VAL A 206 -12.82 25.24 -1.92
CA VAL A 206 -12.49 26.14 -0.81
C VAL A 206 -12.93 27.55 -1.18
N TYR A 207 -13.82 28.11 -0.36
CA TYR A 207 -14.38 29.43 -0.54
C TYR A 207 -13.62 30.47 0.31
N GLY A 208 -13.47 31.67 -0.25
CA GLY A 208 -12.93 32.81 0.47
C GLY A 208 -13.94 33.32 1.50
N LYS A 209 -13.47 34.16 2.45
CA LYS A 209 -14.25 34.57 3.62
C LYS A 209 -15.61 35.23 3.31
N ASN A 210 -15.84 35.75 2.09
CA ASN A 210 -17.09 36.41 1.67
C ASN A 210 -17.35 36.24 0.14
N SER A 211 -17.05 35.08 -0.45
CA SER A 211 -17.22 34.87 -1.89
C SER A 211 -17.97 33.57 -2.17
N ASP A 212 -19.00 33.64 -3.01
CA ASP A 212 -19.71 32.48 -3.57
C ASP A 212 -18.89 31.78 -4.67
N VAL A 213 -17.78 32.41 -5.12
CA VAL A 213 -16.84 31.82 -6.06
C VAL A 213 -15.72 31.13 -5.29
N PRO A 214 -15.46 29.83 -5.55
CA PRO A 214 -14.37 29.11 -4.90
C PRO A 214 -13.02 29.66 -5.37
N VAL A 215 -12.11 29.85 -4.41
CA VAL A 215 -10.76 30.38 -4.66
C VAL A 215 -9.88 29.31 -5.29
N TYR A 216 -9.98 28.09 -4.79
CA TYR A 216 -9.28 26.92 -5.30
C TYR A 216 -10.05 25.64 -4.96
N PHE A 217 -9.63 24.54 -5.57
CA PHE A 217 -10.07 23.21 -5.19
C PHE A 217 -8.87 22.34 -4.81
N TYR A 218 -9.13 21.26 -4.10
CA TYR A 218 -8.20 20.17 -3.97
C TYR A 218 -8.93 18.84 -4.18
N MET A 219 -8.18 17.86 -4.67
CA MET A 219 -8.71 16.53 -4.97
C MET A 219 -8.08 15.50 -4.04
N ILE A 220 -8.89 14.59 -3.51
CA ILE A 220 -8.40 13.43 -2.75
C ILE A 220 -8.61 12.19 -3.61
N LYS A 221 -7.52 11.54 -4.00
CA LYS A 221 -7.53 10.27 -4.73
C LYS A 221 -7.07 9.15 -3.80
N VAL A 222 -7.93 8.15 -3.61
CA VAL A 222 -7.63 6.91 -2.90
C VAL A 222 -6.97 5.97 -3.91
N THR A 223 -5.79 5.47 -3.58
CA THR A 223 -5.06 4.49 -4.38
C THR A 223 -4.65 3.29 -3.52
N LEU A 224 -4.24 2.21 -4.20
CA LEU A 224 -4.10 0.86 -3.64
C LEU A 224 -5.43 0.24 -3.18
N GLU A 225 -5.39 -1.06 -2.94
CA GLU A 225 -6.52 -1.85 -2.47
C GLU A 225 -6.43 -2.08 -0.96
N ALA A 226 -7.60 -2.26 -0.33
CA ALA A 226 -7.69 -2.60 1.07
C ALA A 226 -6.93 -3.90 1.38
N PRO A 227 -6.25 -4.00 2.55
CA PRO A 227 -6.36 -3.14 3.73
C PRO A 227 -5.39 -1.95 3.75
N CYS A 228 -4.51 -1.77 2.76
CA CYS A 228 -3.52 -0.71 2.75
C CYS A 228 -3.86 0.35 1.70
N LEU A 229 -4.42 1.47 2.13
CA LEU A 229 -4.85 2.56 1.26
C LEU A 229 -3.88 3.75 1.30
N ILE A 230 -3.79 4.49 0.21
CA ILE A 230 -3.05 5.75 0.13
C ILE A 230 -4.00 6.84 -0.31
N LEU A 231 -4.16 7.84 0.54
CA LEU A 231 -4.94 9.03 0.26
C LEU A 231 -3.99 10.11 -0.26
N ARG A 232 -4.09 10.43 -1.54
CA ARG A 232 -3.29 11.47 -2.20
C ARG A 232 -4.14 12.71 -2.34
N THR A 233 -3.80 13.75 -1.60
CA THR A 233 -4.43 15.07 -1.69
C THR A 233 -3.61 15.95 -2.65
N ALA A 234 -4.20 16.31 -3.79
CA ALA A 234 -3.63 17.17 -4.80
C ALA A 234 -4.10 18.61 -4.61
N PHE A 235 -3.17 19.51 -4.32
CA PHE A 235 -3.40 20.95 -4.17
C PHE A 235 -2.89 21.70 -5.40
N LEU A 236 -3.72 22.59 -5.94
CA LEU A 236 -3.32 23.47 -7.05
C LEU A 236 -2.10 24.34 -6.73
N GLY A 237 -1.37 24.71 -7.78
CA GLY A 237 -0.34 25.73 -7.70
C GLY A 237 -0.90 27.08 -7.21
N GLY A 238 -0.09 27.82 -6.43
CA GLY A 238 -0.48 29.13 -5.89
C GLY A 238 -1.02 29.14 -4.45
N ILE A 239 -1.38 27.98 -3.89
CA ILE A 239 -1.85 27.87 -2.49
C ILE A 239 -0.65 27.94 -1.52
N SER A 240 -0.78 28.68 -0.42
CA SER A 240 0.29 28.80 0.57
C SER A 240 0.56 27.46 1.29
N SER A 241 1.80 27.25 1.72
CA SER A 241 2.19 26.03 2.44
C SER A 241 1.47 25.88 3.78
N ILE A 242 1.11 27.01 4.41
CA ILE A 242 0.38 27.06 5.69
C ILE A 242 -1.05 26.57 5.50
N GLU A 243 -1.77 27.09 4.48
CA GLU A 243 -3.14 26.65 4.17
C GLU A 243 -3.19 25.17 3.82
N ARG A 244 -2.27 24.68 2.97
CA ARG A 244 -2.20 23.26 2.63
C ARG A 244 -1.98 22.40 3.86
N ARG A 245 -1.05 22.79 4.74
CA ARG A 245 -0.77 22.07 5.99
C ARG A 245 -1.98 22.05 6.91
N ASN A 246 -2.69 23.17 7.06
CA ASN A 246 -3.89 23.26 7.89
C ASN A 246 -4.98 22.29 7.39
N VAL A 247 -5.20 22.22 6.07
CA VAL A 247 -6.13 21.27 5.47
C VAL A 247 -5.70 19.83 5.75
N VAL A 248 -4.44 19.48 5.44
CA VAL A 248 -3.90 18.12 5.67
C VAL A 248 -3.98 17.72 7.15
N ASP A 249 -3.61 18.62 8.07
CA ASP A 249 -3.60 18.32 9.50
C ASP A 249 -5.02 18.22 10.08
N ALA A 250 -5.98 19.01 9.58
CA ALA A 250 -7.39 18.87 9.94
C ALA A 250 -7.95 17.52 9.48
N TRP A 251 -7.63 17.12 8.25
CA TRP A 251 -8.01 15.81 7.72
C TRP A 251 -7.35 14.65 8.47
N ARG A 252 -6.05 14.75 8.76
CA ARG A 252 -5.34 13.73 9.52
C ARG A 252 -5.94 13.53 10.91
N ARG A 253 -6.34 14.61 11.60
CA ARG A 253 -7.04 14.51 12.90
C ARG A 253 -8.34 13.72 12.79
N ARG A 254 -9.16 14.04 11.79
CA ARG A 254 -10.43 13.32 11.54
C ARG A 254 -10.23 11.84 11.19
N LEU A 255 -9.17 11.52 10.44
CA LEU A 255 -8.82 10.13 10.15
C LEU A 255 -8.46 9.36 11.43
N LEU A 256 -7.70 9.98 12.33
CA LEU A 256 -7.31 9.37 13.61
C LEU A 256 -8.51 9.21 14.57
N ASP A 257 -9.51 10.10 14.47
CA ASP A 257 -10.73 10.04 15.29
C ASP A 257 -11.76 9.00 14.77
N LEU A 258 -11.54 8.43 13.58
CA LEU A 258 -12.48 7.49 12.98
C LEU A 258 -12.52 6.16 13.76
N ARG A 259 -13.70 5.79 14.27
CA ARG A 259 -13.92 4.56 15.05
C ARG A 259 -14.91 3.62 14.39
N VAL A 260 -14.68 2.32 14.53
CA VAL A 260 -15.56 1.24 14.07
C VAL A 260 -15.87 0.32 15.25
N THR A 261 -17.11 -0.15 15.32
CA THR A 261 -17.53 -1.17 16.26
C THR A 261 -17.18 -2.53 15.70
N VAL A 262 -16.19 -3.19 16.30
CA VAL A 262 -15.76 -4.55 15.93
C VAL A 262 -15.96 -5.43 17.15
N ASP A 263 -16.69 -6.55 17.01
CA ASP A 263 -17.01 -7.47 18.11
C ASP A 263 -17.63 -6.79 19.35
N GLY A 264 -18.49 -5.79 19.12
CA GLY A 264 -19.18 -5.03 20.19
C GLY A 264 -18.29 -4.03 20.94
N LYS A 265 -17.03 -3.83 20.51
CA LYS A 265 -16.11 -2.82 21.06
C LYS A 265 -15.83 -1.73 20.05
N GLU A 266 -15.91 -0.47 20.47
CA GLU A 266 -15.42 0.64 19.66
C GLU A 266 -13.90 0.64 19.62
N THR A 267 -13.36 0.61 18.41
CA THR A 267 -11.92 0.62 18.15
C THR A 267 -11.59 1.54 16.99
N GLU A 268 -10.33 1.96 16.87
CA GLU A 268 -9.87 2.79 15.77
C GLU A 268 -10.07 2.09 14.41
N ALA A 269 -10.78 2.74 13.49
CA ALA A 269 -11.08 2.22 12.17
C ALA A 269 -9.83 1.95 11.33
N LEU A 270 -8.78 2.75 11.55
CA LEU A 270 -7.59 2.78 10.72
C LEU A 270 -6.36 3.23 11.53
N SER A 271 -5.17 3.04 10.98
CA SER A 271 -3.94 3.66 11.49
C SER A 271 -3.21 4.40 10.38
N VAL A 272 -2.71 5.59 10.67
CA VAL A 272 -1.91 6.38 9.74
C VAL A 272 -0.43 6.02 9.85
N ILE A 273 0.19 5.68 8.71
CA ILE A 273 1.61 5.35 8.58
C ILE A 273 2.34 6.47 7.81
N ARG A 274 3.36 7.03 8.43
CA ARG A 274 4.20 8.13 7.92
C ARG A 274 5.33 7.65 7.01
N ARG A 275 5.57 6.34 6.95
CA ARG A 275 6.59 5.71 6.09
C ARG A 275 5.98 5.27 4.74
N PRO A 276 6.74 5.36 3.63
CA PRO A 276 6.21 5.13 2.28
C PRO A 276 5.91 3.65 1.99
N LEU A 277 4.77 3.15 2.48
CA LEU A 277 4.33 1.76 2.36
C LEU A 277 4.39 1.23 0.92
N GLU A 278 4.01 2.03 -0.06
CA GLU A 278 4.05 1.69 -1.47
C GLU A 278 5.45 1.40 -2.01
N ARG A 279 6.50 1.86 -1.32
CA ARG A 279 7.90 1.67 -1.71
C ARG A 279 8.64 0.64 -0.88
N ILE A 280 8.28 0.47 0.41
CA ILE A 280 9.09 -0.33 1.34
C ILE A 280 8.37 -1.58 1.89
N MET A 281 7.06 -1.73 1.68
CA MET A 281 6.32 -2.90 2.16
C MET A 281 6.68 -4.13 1.33
N VAL A 282 7.16 -5.18 1.99
CA VAL A 282 7.50 -6.46 1.36
C VAL A 282 6.23 -7.29 1.20
N ARG A 283 5.90 -7.74 -0.02
CA ARG A 283 4.72 -8.57 -0.29
C ARG A 283 5.14 -9.89 -0.92
N TYR A 284 4.99 -10.97 -0.18
CA TYR A 284 5.25 -12.31 -0.69
C TYR A 284 4.07 -12.81 -1.52
N ARG A 285 4.39 -13.29 -2.73
CA ARG A 285 3.46 -14.06 -3.57
C ARG A 285 3.57 -15.56 -3.30
N SER A 286 4.75 -16.03 -2.91
CA SER A 286 5.00 -17.43 -2.61
C SER A 286 6.04 -17.57 -1.52
N ILE A 287 6.13 -18.77 -0.95
CA ILE A 287 7.16 -19.11 0.04
C ILE A 287 8.54 -19.12 -0.67
N PRO A 288 9.58 -18.50 -0.08
CA PRO A 288 10.93 -18.52 -0.64
C PRO A 288 11.44 -19.94 -0.87
N LYS A 289 12.02 -20.20 -2.06
CA LYS A 289 12.63 -21.50 -2.40
C LYS A 289 13.83 -21.80 -1.49
N ASP A 290 14.67 -20.81 -1.25
CA ASP A 290 15.78 -20.87 -0.30
C ASP A 290 15.40 -20.20 1.01
N LEU A 291 15.34 -21.02 2.07
CA LEU A 291 14.98 -20.59 3.41
C LEU A 291 16.20 -20.13 4.23
N LEU A 292 17.43 -20.37 3.77
CA LEU A 292 18.65 -19.98 4.49
C LEU A 292 19.17 -18.61 4.05
N THR A 293 18.83 -18.17 2.85
CA THR A 293 19.19 -16.83 2.37
C THR A 293 17.96 -15.94 2.18
N ILE A 294 18.12 -14.66 2.48
CA ILE A 294 17.17 -13.64 2.03
C ILE A 294 17.42 -13.50 0.54
N VAL A 295 16.47 -13.96 -0.28
CA VAL A 295 16.61 -14.02 -1.73
C VAL A 295 16.80 -12.61 -2.28
N ARG A 296 18.05 -12.21 -2.53
CA ARG A 296 18.35 -11.23 -3.57
C ARG A 296 17.98 -11.90 -4.87
N VAL A 297 16.97 -11.38 -5.55
CA VAL A 297 16.59 -11.90 -6.87
C VAL A 297 17.83 -11.75 -7.75
N ARG A 298 18.32 -12.88 -8.26
CA ARG A 298 19.42 -12.92 -9.22
C ARG A 298 18.84 -12.63 -10.61
N GLU A 299 19.66 -12.10 -11.51
CA GLU A 299 19.26 -11.70 -12.87
C GLU A 299 18.68 -12.85 -13.71
N ASP A 300 18.88 -14.11 -13.29
CA ASP A 300 18.58 -15.31 -14.07
C ASP A 300 17.11 -15.80 -14.03
N GLU A 301 16.22 -15.18 -13.25
CA GLU A 301 14.79 -15.55 -13.28
C GLU A 301 14.00 -14.50 -14.06
N ALA A 302 13.60 -14.83 -15.29
CA ALA A 302 12.53 -14.26 -16.13
C ALA A 302 11.68 -13.13 -15.48
N MET A 303 12.29 -11.97 -15.25
CA MET A 303 11.63 -10.79 -14.71
C MET A 303 11.59 -9.75 -15.82
N GLU A 304 10.37 -9.36 -16.19
CA GLU A 304 10.10 -8.48 -17.33
C GLU A 304 10.63 -7.04 -17.16
N ASP A 305 10.96 -6.60 -15.93
CA ASP A 305 11.42 -5.23 -15.66
C ASP A 305 12.68 -5.15 -14.77
N PRO A 306 13.84 -4.72 -15.31
CA PRO A 306 15.08 -4.54 -14.54
C PRO A 306 14.96 -3.49 -13.42
N LYS A 307 14.00 -2.55 -13.50
CA LYS A 307 13.80 -1.55 -12.43
C LYS A 307 13.27 -2.17 -11.14
N LEU A 308 12.38 -3.15 -11.27
CA LEU A 308 11.82 -3.86 -10.11
C LEU A 308 12.88 -4.70 -9.41
N LEU A 309 13.83 -5.27 -10.16
CA LEU A 309 14.98 -5.99 -9.63
C LEU A 309 15.88 -5.08 -8.77
N ILE A 310 16.25 -3.92 -9.32
CA ILE A 310 17.08 -2.93 -8.62
C ILE A 310 16.38 -2.47 -7.34
N LEU A 311 15.07 -2.20 -7.42
CA LEU A 311 14.28 -1.79 -6.27
C LEU A 311 14.22 -2.88 -5.20
N HIS A 312 13.99 -4.14 -5.58
CA HIS A 312 13.98 -5.28 -4.65
C HIS A 312 15.32 -5.41 -3.91
N ASN A 313 16.43 -5.30 -4.63
CA ASN A 313 17.77 -5.37 -4.06
C ASN A 313 18.10 -4.16 -3.17
N ALA A 314 17.58 -2.97 -3.50
CA ALA A 314 17.70 -1.79 -2.66
C ALA A 314 16.92 -1.95 -1.35
N ILE A 315 15.66 -2.42 -1.41
CA ILE A 315 14.83 -2.68 -0.23
C ILE A 315 15.47 -3.75 0.65
N SER A 316 15.98 -4.83 0.06
CA SER A 316 16.65 -5.92 0.78
C SER A 316 17.96 -5.49 1.46
N LYS A 317 18.60 -4.41 0.99
CA LYS A 317 19.75 -3.78 1.66
C LYS A 317 19.30 -2.76 2.71
N TYR A 318 18.18 -2.08 2.48
CA TYR A 318 17.65 -1.04 3.35
C TYR A 318 17.02 -1.59 4.62
N LEU A 319 16.28 -2.70 4.52
CA LEU A 319 15.57 -3.32 5.64
C LEU A 319 16.39 -4.44 6.26
N GLU A 320 16.36 -4.53 7.59
CA GLU A 320 16.87 -5.68 8.32
C GLU A 320 15.81 -6.79 8.30
N CYS A 321 16.11 -7.91 7.63
CA CYS A 321 15.26 -9.10 7.67
C CYS A 321 15.82 -10.14 8.64
N ARG A 322 14.94 -10.66 9.51
CA ARG A 322 15.23 -11.80 10.38
C ARG A 322 14.21 -12.89 10.13
N ARG A 323 14.68 -14.02 9.59
CA ARG A 323 13.87 -15.23 9.37
C ARG A 323 14.00 -16.18 10.55
N ARG A 324 12.87 -16.67 11.04
CA ARG A 324 12.77 -17.71 12.07
C ARG A 324 12.08 -18.92 11.49
N ILE A 325 12.69 -20.09 11.68
CA ILE A 325 12.18 -21.36 11.20
C ILE A 325 12.04 -22.27 12.42
N TRP A 326 10.81 -22.71 12.68
CA TRP A 326 10.53 -23.68 13.73
C TRP A 326 10.16 -25.00 13.08
N ASN A 327 11.03 -25.99 13.23
CA ASN A 327 10.69 -27.36 12.87
C ASN A 327 9.79 -27.92 13.97
N LEU A 328 8.57 -28.31 13.61
CA LEU A 328 7.68 -28.97 14.55
C LEU A 328 8.14 -30.41 14.67
N PRO A 329 8.66 -30.83 15.84
CA PRO A 329 9.10 -32.21 16.02
C PRO A 329 7.92 -33.15 15.78
N GLN A 330 8.23 -34.36 15.31
CA GLN A 330 7.29 -35.47 15.43
C GLN A 330 7.14 -35.71 16.93
N LEU A 331 6.05 -35.20 17.52
CA LEU A 331 5.86 -35.17 18.97
C LEU A 331 5.81 -36.57 19.59
N ASN A 332 5.65 -37.62 18.78
CA ASN A 332 5.87 -39.01 19.18
C ASN A 332 6.28 -39.90 17.99
N ASN A 333 7.27 -40.79 18.19
CA ASN A 333 7.65 -41.84 17.23
C ASN A 333 6.54 -42.88 16.97
N GLY A 334 5.42 -42.83 17.71
CA GLY A 334 4.43 -43.88 17.77
C GLY A 334 3.12 -43.68 17.01
N ASN A 335 2.63 -42.44 16.77
CA ASN A 335 1.47 -42.16 15.89
C ASN A 335 0.94 -40.72 15.88
N ASP A 336 1.44 -39.80 16.72
CA ASP A 336 0.90 -38.44 16.75
C ASP A 336 1.72 -37.50 15.86
N ARG A 337 1.46 -37.57 14.54
CA ARG A 337 1.99 -36.59 13.59
C ARG A 337 1.38 -35.24 13.95
N THR A 338 2.21 -34.23 14.17
CA THR A 338 1.74 -32.83 14.25
C THR A 338 0.87 -32.56 13.03
N THR A 339 -0.44 -32.50 13.24
CA THR A 339 -1.37 -32.34 12.13
C THR A 339 -1.20 -30.93 11.57
N ARG A 340 -1.50 -30.78 10.28
CA ARG A 340 -1.52 -29.45 9.66
C ARG A 340 -2.43 -28.49 10.43
N ALA A 341 -3.58 -28.98 10.92
CA ALA A 341 -4.51 -28.21 11.73
C ALA A 341 -3.87 -27.67 13.04
N THR A 342 -3.04 -28.48 13.72
CA THR A 342 -2.29 -28.02 14.90
C THR A 342 -1.30 -26.91 14.54
N ALA A 343 -0.60 -27.04 13.41
CA ALA A 343 0.34 -26.04 12.93
C ALA A 343 -0.37 -24.71 12.56
N GLU A 344 -1.52 -24.79 11.89
CA GLU A 344 -2.38 -23.63 11.58
C GLU A 344 -2.91 -22.97 12.85
N TYR A 345 -3.30 -23.77 13.85
CA TYR A 345 -3.69 -23.24 15.16
C TYR A 345 -2.54 -22.48 15.84
N ILE A 346 -1.32 -23.01 15.84
CA ILE A 346 -0.15 -22.29 16.41
C ILE A 346 0.05 -20.95 15.68
N LEU A 347 -0.03 -20.94 14.34
CA LEU A 347 0.08 -19.70 13.55
C LEU A 347 -1.03 -18.71 13.87
N SER A 348 -2.26 -19.18 14.09
CA SER A 348 -3.39 -18.33 14.48
C SER A 348 -3.18 -17.68 15.86
N VAL A 349 -2.59 -18.40 16.82
CA VAL A 349 -2.23 -17.87 18.14
C VAL A 349 -1.09 -16.84 18.01
N LEU A 350 -0.10 -17.11 17.17
CA LEU A 350 0.98 -16.15 16.87
C LEU A 350 0.44 -14.89 16.20
N MET A 351 -0.49 -15.03 15.26
CA MET A 351 -1.19 -13.90 14.64
C MET A 351 -1.91 -13.06 15.69
N GLN A 352 -2.72 -13.68 16.55
CA GLN A 352 -3.46 -12.96 17.59
C GLN A 352 -2.51 -12.21 18.54
N ARG A 353 -1.38 -12.83 18.92
CA ARG A 353 -0.34 -12.19 19.73
C ARG A 353 0.27 -10.97 19.02
N ARG A 354 0.53 -11.03 17.71
CA ARG A 354 1.05 -9.89 16.94
C ARG A 354 0.03 -8.75 16.87
N LEU A 355 -1.26 -9.07 16.71
CA LEU A 355 -2.31 -8.05 16.72
C LEU A 355 -2.38 -7.33 18.09
N GLN A 356 -2.20 -8.05 19.19
CA GLN A 356 -2.15 -7.47 20.54
C GLN A 356 -0.93 -6.56 20.75
N GLU A 357 0.20 -6.84 20.09
CA GLU A 357 1.38 -5.97 20.07
C GLU A 357 1.19 -4.70 19.21
N GLY A 358 0.00 -4.48 18.65
CA GLY A 358 -0.35 -3.32 17.83
C GLY A 358 -0.03 -3.47 16.34
N PHE A 359 0.28 -4.68 15.86
CA PHE A 359 0.33 -4.93 14.43
C PHE A 359 -1.06 -4.94 13.80
N ARG A 360 -1.16 -4.48 12.56
CA ARG A 360 -2.36 -4.60 11.73
C ARG A 360 -2.06 -5.48 10.53
N VAL A 361 -3.07 -6.17 10.00
CA VAL A 361 -2.92 -6.98 8.80
C VAL A 361 -2.82 -6.06 7.59
N ALA A 362 -1.75 -6.24 6.81
CA ALA A 362 -1.42 -5.38 5.68
C ALA A 362 -1.60 -6.07 4.33
N TRP A 363 -1.45 -7.40 4.30
CA TRP A 363 -1.46 -8.19 3.07
C TRP A 363 -1.76 -9.66 3.37
N THR A 364 -2.45 -10.34 2.46
CA THR A 364 -2.65 -11.80 2.49
C THR A 364 -2.56 -12.38 1.09
N HIS A 365 -1.87 -13.52 0.95
CA HIS A 365 -1.80 -14.25 -0.32
C HIS A 365 -1.51 -15.74 -0.09
N GLU A 366 -2.35 -16.65 -0.58
CA GLU A 366 -2.16 -18.10 -0.49
C GLU A 366 -1.76 -18.61 0.91
N GLY A 367 -2.41 -18.09 1.94
CA GLY A 367 -2.12 -18.43 3.34
C GLY A 367 -0.90 -17.74 3.96
N ILE A 368 -0.21 -16.87 3.21
CA ILE A 368 0.82 -15.97 3.74
C ILE A 368 0.12 -14.73 4.30
N VAL A 369 0.39 -14.38 5.55
CA VAL A 369 -0.21 -13.23 6.23
C VAL A 369 0.89 -12.24 6.59
N GLY A 370 0.81 -11.04 6.02
CA GLY A 370 1.69 -9.92 6.28
C GLY A 370 1.04 -8.92 7.23
N PHE A 371 1.80 -8.49 8.22
CA PHE A 371 1.43 -7.51 9.22
C PHE A 371 2.35 -6.31 9.18
N CYS A 372 1.85 -5.13 9.53
CA CYS A 372 2.67 -3.94 9.69
C CYS A 372 2.28 -3.13 10.93
N ARG A 373 3.24 -2.39 11.47
CA ARG A 373 3.02 -1.34 12.46
C ARG A 373 4.05 -0.24 12.29
N GLN A 374 3.69 0.95 12.74
CA GLN A 374 4.65 2.03 12.91
C GLN A 374 5.10 2.11 14.36
N VAL A 375 6.41 2.18 14.58
CA VAL A 375 7.03 2.40 15.88
C VAL A 375 7.81 3.71 15.82
N ILE A 376 7.89 4.44 16.92
CA ILE A 376 8.75 5.61 17.04
C ILE A 376 10.08 5.13 17.64
N VAL A 377 11.15 5.23 16.87
CA VAL A 377 12.52 5.02 17.35
C VAL A 377 13.21 6.36 17.51
N GLN A 378 14.42 6.37 18.10
CA GLN A 378 15.19 7.61 18.32
C GLN A 378 15.44 8.39 17.02
N SER A 379 15.57 7.68 15.88
CA SER A 379 15.75 8.29 14.56
C SER A 379 14.45 8.73 13.87
N GLY A 380 13.30 8.65 14.55
CA GLY A 380 11.99 9.02 14.02
C GLY A 380 11.05 7.81 13.84
N PRO A 381 9.94 7.97 13.09
CA PRO A 381 9.03 6.86 12.82
C PRO A 381 9.73 5.79 11.96
N ALA A 382 9.56 4.53 12.31
CA ALA A 382 10.07 3.37 11.61
C ALA A 382 8.95 2.35 11.38
N LEU A 383 8.94 1.73 10.20
CA LEU A 383 8.06 0.65 9.84
C LEU A 383 8.63 -0.68 10.36
N GLN A 384 7.78 -1.44 11.03
CA GLN A 384 8.05 -2.85 11.34
C GLN A 384 7.01 -3.70 10.64
N GLN A 385 7.48 -4.69 9.91
CA GLN A 385 6.67 -5.68 9.24
C GLN A 385 6.98 -7.07 9.78
N TYR A 386 5.94 -7.88 9.85
CA TYR A 386 6.02 -9.28 10.26
C TYR A 386 5.27 -10.12 9.24
N VAL A 387 5.82 -11.25 8.81
CA VAL A 387 5.21 -12.13 7.82
C VAL A 387 5.15 -13.52 8.40
N LEU A 388 3.97 -14.12 8.39
CA LEU A 388 3.73 -15.52 8.74
C LEU A 388 3.44 -16.30 7.47
N PHE A 389 4.18 -17.39 7.26
CA PHE A 389 3.96 -18.29 6.14
C PHE A 389 3.08 -19.47 6.55
N PRO A 390 2.31 -20.07 5.62
CA PRO A 390 1.50 -21.24 5.93
C PRO A 390 2.39 -22.44 6.25
N PRO A 391 1.87 -23.47 6.96
CA PRO A 391 2.65 -24.63 7.33
C PRO A 391 3.24 -25.32 6.09
N THR A 392 4.57 -25.47 6.08
CA THR A 392 5.32 -25.93 4.91
C THR A 392 6.13 -27.17 5.26
N LYS A 393 6.15 -28.16 4.37
CA LYS A 393 7.06 -29.31 4.50
C LYS A 393 8.43 -28.92 3.96
N ALA A 394 9.26 -28.29 4.79
CA ALA A 394 10.57 -27.83 4.36
C ALA A 394 11.58 -29.00 4.29
N GLY A 395 12.26 -29.16 3.15
CA GLY A 395 13.36 -30.12 2.97
C GLY A 395 14.67 -29.64 3.59
N LEU A 396 14.62 -29.08 4.80
CA LEU A 396 15.79 -28.56 5.49
C LEU A 396 16.54 -29.73 6.14
N LYS A 397 17.68 -30.13 5.56
CA LYS A 397 18.64 -31.03 6.21
C LYS A 397 19.35 -30.26 7.32
N PHE A 398 18.82 -30.32 8.54
CA PHE A 398 19.59 -29.93 9.72
C PHE A 398 20.10 -31.19 10.43
N SER A 399 21.40 -31.29 10.61
CA SER A 399 21.98 -32.16 11.63
C SER A 399 21.59 -31.59 12.99
N PHE A 400 20.80 -32.34 13.76
CA PHE A 400 20.52 -31.99 15.14
C PHE A 400 21.79 -32.22 15.97
N ASP A 401 22.47 -31.14 16.38
CA ASP A 401 23.37 -31.21 17.53
C ASP A 401 22.52 -31.32 18.79
N ARG A 402 22.29 -32.57 19.21
CA ARG A 402 21.57 -32.92 20.44
C ARG A 402 22.20 -32.34 21.71
N GLU A 403 23.44 -31.87 21.63
CA GLU A 403 24.23 -31.37 22.77
C GLU A 403 23.89 -29.94 23.21
N ARG A 404 23.07 -29.19 22.44
CA ARG A 404 22.66 -27.80 22.79
C ARG A 404 21.21 -27.66 23.27
N LEU A 405 20.49 -28.76 23.41
CA LEU A 405 19.23 -28.74 24.15
C LEU A 405 19.55 -28.75 25.65
N PRO A 406 18.89 -27.95 26.50
CA PRO A 406 18.92 -28.24 27.93
C PRO A 406 18.44 -29.69 28.08
N SER A 407 19.28 -30.52 28.67
CA SER A 407 19.02 -31.95 28.86
C SER A 407 17.70 -32.11 29.60
N LEU A 408 16.63 -32.42 28.88
CA LEU A 408 15.43 -33.03 29.47
C LEU A 408 15.75 -34.51 29.73
N SER A 409 16.73 -34.74 30.60
CA SER A 409 17.00 -36.03 31.22
C SER A 409 16.36 -36.03 32.60
N GLU A 410 15.04 -36.03 32.62
CA GLU A 410 14.30 -36.66 33.71
C GLU A 410 13.36 -37.66 33.06
N THR A 411 13.89 -38.86 32.87
CA THR A 411 13.09 -40.07 32.67
C THR A 411 12.15 -40.19 33.85
N TRP A 412 10.86 -39.91 33.66
CA TRP A 412 9.83 -40.30 34.60
C TRP A 412 9.61 -41.80 34.45
N PRO A 413 9.94 -42.64 35.46
CA PRO A 413 9.61 -44.04 35.38
C PRO A 413 8.09 -44.19 35.52
N LEU A 414 7.46 -44.65 34.44
CA LEU A 414 6.11 -45.21 34.48
C LEU A 414 6.16 -46.48 35.34
N GLN A 415 5.81 -46.35 36.62
CA GLN A 415 5.40 -47.48 37.45
C GLN A 415 3.88 -47.44 37.58
N GLY A 416 3.23 -48.49 37.06
CA GLY A 416 1.78 -48.63 37.09
C GLY A 416 1.25 -48.72 38.53
N GLY A 417 0.05 -48.18 38.72
CA GLY A 417 -0.79 -48.47 39.88
C GLY A 417 -1.20 -47.24 40.70
N ARG A 418 -2.51 -47.01 40.71
CA ARG A 418 -3.30 -46.21 41.66
C ARG A 418 -3.21 -44.68 41.58
N LEU A 419 -4.32 -44.13 41.06
CA LEU A 419 -4.89 -42.84 41.46
C LEU A 419 -4.97 -42.77 42.99
N THR A 420 -4.16 -41.90 43.60
CA THR A 420 -4.48 -41.28 44.88
C THR A 420 -4.03 -39.82 44.86
N GLN A 421 -4.91 -38.99 45.38
CA GLN A 421 -4.92 -37.54 45.31
C GLN A 421 -3.73 -36.89 46.02
N SER A 422 -3.48 -35.63 45.65
CA SER A 422 -3.28 -34.44 46.52
C SER A 422 -2.05 -33.60 46.13
N PRO A 423 -1.85 -32.40 46.69
CA PRO A 423 -2.74 -31.24 46.64
C PRO A 423 -1.94 -29.99 46.21
N THR A 424 -2.55 -29.03 45.52
CA THR A 424 -2.29 -27.58 45.68
C THR A 424 -3.14 -26.82 44.68
N HIS A 425 -4.40 -26.64 45.06
CA HIS A 425 -5.27 -25.59 44.55
C HIS A 425 -5.29 -24.49 45.62
N SER A 426 -4.57 -23.40 45.38
CA SER A 426 -4.82 -22.08 45.97
C SER A 426 -3.93 -21.12 45.17
N LEU A 427 -4.43 -20.37 44.19
CA LEU A 427 -5.28 -19.19 44.36
C LEU A 427 -5.92 -18.88 42.99
N TYR A 428 -6.99 -18.07 42.99
CA TYR A 428 -7.88 -17.72 41.88
C TYR A 428 -9.07 -18.66 41.66
N ARG A 429 -10.00 -18.58 42.61
CA ARG A 429 -11.43 -18.83 42.36
C ARG A 429 -12.16 -17.48 42.48
N ASN A 430 -12.68 -16.98 41.36
CA ASN A 430 -14.01 -16.38 41.20
C ASN A 430 -14.06 -15.43 39.97
N SER A 431 -14.48 -15.97 38.81
CA SER A 431 -15.64 -15.46 38.06
C SER A 431 -15.89 -16.36 36.85
N SER A 432 -16.78 -17.31 37.03
CA SER A 432 -17.26 -18.27 36.04
C SER A 432 -18.57 -17.78 35.44
N ARG A 433 -18.63 -17.69 34.09
CA ARG A 433 -19.66 -18.34 33.24
C ARG A 433 -19.68 -17.90 31.76
N ALA A 434 -18.89 -16.91 31.34
CA ALA A 434 -18.87 -16.48 29.93
C ALA A 434 -17.80 -17.14 29.03
N HIS A 435 -16.83 -17.87 29.60
CA HIS A 435 -15.69 -18.43 28.83
C HIS A 435 -15.81 -19.92 28.44
N GLN A 436 -16.81 -20.64 28.94
CA GLN A 436 -17.00 -22.06 28.56
C GLN A 436 -17.66 -22.23 27.18
N SER A 437 -18.42 -21.26 26.68
CA SER A 437 -19.02 -21.32 25.34
C SER A 437 -17.99 -21.08 24.23
N SER A 438 -16.97 -20.24 24.47
CA SER A 438 -15.90 -19.94 23.50
C SER A 438 -14.98 -21.13 23.27
N ILE A 439 -14.65 -21.90 24.31
CA ILE A 439 -13.75 -23.07 24.19
C ILE A 439 -14.46 -24.23 23.48
N LEU A 440 -15.76 -24.44 23.73
CA LEU A 440 -16.55 -25.43 23.01
C LEU A 440 -16.73 -25.05 21.53
N GLY A 441 -16.92 -23.76 21.23
CA GLY A 441 -16.97 -23.24 19.86
C GLY A 441 -15.66 -23.47 19.11
N GLN A 442 -14.51 -23.24 19.76
CA GLN A 442 -13.18 -23.48 19.19
C GLN A 442 -12.90 -24.97 18.98
N LEU A 443 -13.28 -25.85 19.91
CA LEU A 443 -13.17 -27.31 19.77
C LEU A 443 -14.06 -27.86 18.64
N ASN A 444 -15.25 -27.30 18.48
CA ASN A 444 -16.15 -27.67 17.38
C ASN A 444 -15.65 -27.16 16.03
N ALA A 445 -15.00 -26.00 15.98
CA ALA A 445 -14.31 -25.52 14.77
C ALA A 445 -13.13 -26.44 14.40
N ILE A 446 -12.36 -26.93 15.39
CA ILE A 446 -11.29 -27.92 15.18
C ILE A 446 -11.86 -29.22 14.61
N LYS A 447 -12.96 -29.73 15.16
CA LYS A 447 -13.61 -30.95 14.65
C LYS A 447 -14.16 -30.79 13.23
N ARG A 448 -14.70 -29.61 12.88
CA ARG A 448 -15.18 -29.29 11.52
C ARG A 448 -14.03 -29.19 10.52
N LEU A 449 -12.95 -28.51 10.88
CA LEU A 449 -11.74 -28.45 10.06
C LEU A 449 -11.15 -29.85 9.87
N GLN A 450 -11.07 -30.68 10.93
CA GLN A 450 -10.62 -32.06 10.82
C GLN A 450 -11.50 -32.92 9.89
N ALA A 451 -12.82 -32.70 9.89
CA ALA A 451 -13.76 -33.41 9.01
C ALA A 451 -13.62 -32.98 7.54
N GLU A 452 -13.54 -31.67 7.26
CA GLU A 452 -13.35 -31.15 5.89
C GLU A 452 -12.01 -31.59 5.26
N TYR A 453 -10.96 -31.75 6.07
CA TYR A 453 -9.65 -32.23 5.60
C TYR A 453 -9.57 -33.76 5.46
N GLY A 454 -10.40 -34.52 6.19
CA GLY A 454 -10.44 -35.98 6.16
C GLY A 454 -10.87 -36.55 4.81
N GLU A 455 -11.69 -35.82 4.04
CA GLU A 455 -12.18 -36.27 2.74
C GLU A 455 -11.26 -35.93 1.56
N GLN A 456 -10.24 -35.07 1.73
CA GLN A 456 -9.45 -34.55 0.60
C GLN A 456 -8.06 -35.21 0.39
N LEU A 457 -7.60 -36.12 1.25
CA LEU A 457 -6.22 -36.64 1.20
C LEU A 457 -6.10 -38.13 0.80
N GLY A 458 -6.63 -38.48 -0.36
CA GLY A 458 -6.16 -39.64 -1.12
C GLY A 458 -5.04 -39.25 -2.08
N ARG A 459 -3.81 -38.98 -1.61
CA ARG A 459 -2.58 -38.91 -2.46
C ARG A 459 -1.29 -38.76 -1.63
N VAL A 460 -0.44 -39.78 -1.69
CA VAL A 460 1.02 -39.87 -1.41
C VAL A 460 1.54 -39.15 -0.15
N SER A 461 1.88 -39.93 0.88
CA SER A 461 2.42 -39.48 2.16
C SER A 461 3.87 -38.99 2.07
N ASP A 462 4.07 -37.72 1.70
CA ASP A 462 5.38 -37.07 1.84
C ASP A 462 5.76 -36.95 3.33
N ASN A 463 6.81 -37.67 3.74
CA ASN A 463 7.15 -38.01 5.14
C ASN A 463 8.00 -36.93 5.88
N ARG A 464 8.12 -35.74 5.30
CA ARG A 464 8.95 -34.64 5.83
C ARG A 464 8.28 -33.94 7.03
N PRO A 465 9.04 -33.47 8.02
CA PRO A 465 8.50 -32.71 9.14
C PRO A 465 7.89 -31.39 8.68
N LEU A 466 6.85 -30.94 9.35
CA LEU A 466 6.25 -29.62 9.14
C LEU A 466 7.14 -28.55 9.78
N ALA A 467 7.33 -27.46 9.04
CA ALA A 467 8.03 -26.27 9.50
C ALA A 467 7.10 -25.05 9.49
N LEU A 468 7.20 -24.23 10.52
CA LEU A 468 6.61 -22.91 10.61
C LEU A 468 7.70 -21.89 10.29
N ILE A 469 7.38 -20.90 9.46
CA ILE A 469 8.32 -19.88 9.04
C ILE A 469 7.70 -18.52 9.36
N ALA A 470 8.50 -17.64 9.96
CA ALA A 470 8.15 -16.24 10.10
C ALA A 470 9.33 -15.35 9.75
N GLU A 471 9.03 -14.17 9.23
CA GLU A 471 10.03 -13.15 8.95
C GLU A 471 9.64 -11.83 9.59
N SER A 472 10.63 -11.10 10.12
CA SER A 472 10.47 -9.71 10.51
C SER A 472 11.32 -8.82 9.63
N TRP A 473 10.74 -7.75 9.13
CA TRP A 473 11.39 -6.72 8.33
C TRP A 473 11.31 -5.40 9.09
N SER A 474 12.46 -4.83 9.44
CA SER A 474 12.53 -3.57 10.20
C SER A 474 13.48 -2.57 9.56
N GLU A 475 13.11 -1.29 9.59
CA GLU A 475 14.04 -0.22 9.24
C GLU A 475 15.16 -0.15 10.30
N PRO A 476 16.44 -0.02 9.88
CA PRO A 476 17.56 0.05 10.80
C PRO A 476 17.45 1.31 11.67
N CYS A 477 17.74 1.15 12.95
CA CYS A 477 17.87 2.26 13.87
C CYS A 477 19.24 2.94 13.62
N ALA A 478 19.23 4.19 13.17
CA ALA A 478 20.45 4.93 12.80
C ALA A 478 21.45 5.12 13.96
N VAL A 479 21.02 4.91 15.21
CA VAL A 479 21.85 5.02 16.42
C VAL A 479 22.34 3.63 16.88
N CYS A 480 21.70 2.56 16.42
CA CYS A 480 21.95 1.19 16.85
C CYS A 480 22.93 0.44 15.92
N GLU A 481 23.64 1.14 15.02
CA GLU A 481 24.73 0.57 14.21
C GLU A 481 26.02 0.33 15.03
N SER A 482 25.90 -0.06 16.31
CA SER A 482 26.95 -0.83 16.96
C SER A 482 26.95 -2.23 16.32
N LYS A 483 27.70 -2.34 15.23
CA LYS A 483 28.08 -3.58 14.55
C LYS A 483 28.36 -4.69 15.55
N VAL A 484 27.44 -5.65 15.70
CA VAL A 484 27.79 -7.02 16.12
C VAL A 484 28.04 -7.82 14.85
N VAL A 485 29.16 -7.54 14.19
CA VAL A 485 29.93 -8.51 13.42
C VAL A 485 31.36 -7.99 13.38
N GLN A 486 32.25 -8.55 14.19
CA GLN A 486 33.58 -8.99 13.73
C GLN A 486 34.26 -9.90 14.77
N VAL A 487 34.51 -11.13 14.31
CA VAL A 487 35.67 -11.99 14.60
C VAL A 487 35.77 -12.55 16.03
N GLY A 488 35.47 -13.85 16.14
CA GLY A 488 35.96 -14.67 17.23
C GLY A 488 37.49 -14.61 17.30
N LYS A 489 38.01 -14.18 18.45
CA LYS A 489 39.37 -14.53 18.86
C LYS A 489 39.35 -15.94 19.44
N PRO A 490 40.34 -16.79 19.15
CA PRO A 490 40.50 -18.05 19.83
C PRO A 490 40.92 -17.74 21.27
N ILE A 491 40.26 -18.38 22.23
CA ILE A 491 40.71 -18.40 23.62
C ILE A 491 41.68 -19.59 23.72
N VAL A 492 42.90 -19.28 24.15
CA VAL A 492 43.93 -20.24 24.60
C VAL A 492 43.44 -20.97 25.84
#